data_AF-A0A6B0U038-F1
#
_entry.id   AF-A0A6B0U038-F1
#
_cell.length_a   1.000
_cell.length_b   1.000
_cell.length_c   1.000
_cell.angle_alpha   90.00
_cell.angle_beta   90.00
_cell.angle_gamma   90.00
#
_symmetry.space_group_name_H-M   'P 1'
#
loop_
_entity.id
_entity.type
_entity.pdbx_description
1 polymer ?
#
loop_
_entity_poly.entity_id
_entity_poly.type
_entity_poly.pdbx_seq_one_letter_code
_entity_poly.pdbx_strand_id
1 'polypeptide(L)' 'MAICKATGWQRHSAHAFLSGLRNAGYVLERRADPATGKDAVYCITAEPEAVE' A
#
# COMPACT_ATOMS: atom_id res chain seq x y z
N MET A 1 -4.86 0.74 -10.84
CA MET A 1 -4.20 0.79 -9.53
C MET A 1 -2.76 0.37 -9.73
N ALA A 2 -1.83 1.27 -9.46
CA ALA A 2 -0.39 1.08 -9.73
C ALA A 2 0.17 -0.22 -9.11
N ILE A 3 -0.24 -0.56 -7.88
CA ILE A 3 0.20 -1.80 -7.22
C ILE A 3 -0.17 -3.06 -7.99
N CYS A 4 -1.41 -3.17 -8.50
CA CYS A 4 -1.84 -4.32 -9.32
C CYS A 4 -1.03 -4.45 -10.60
N LYS A 5 -0.65 -3.31 -11.22
CA LYS A 5 0.17 -3.31 -12.43
C LYS A 5 1.63 -3.70 -12.13
N ALA A 6 2.16 -3.26 -10.99
CA ALA A 6 3.53 -3.54 -10.56
C ALA A 6 3.73 -4.98 -10.09
N THR A 7 2.74 -5.56 -9.41
CA THR A 7 2.85 -6.92 -8.83
C THR A 7 2.13 -8.00 -9.63
N GLY A 8 1.29 -7.62 -10.60
CA GLY A 8 0.40 -8.54 -11.30
C GLY A 8 -0.80 -9.02 -10.46
N TRP A 9 -0.99 -8.48 -9.25
CA TRP A 9 -2.06 -8.92 -8.36
C TRP A 9 -3.44 -8.45 -8.80
N GLN A 10 -4.44 -9.30 -8.53
CA GLN A 10 -5.83 -8.90 -8.63
C GLN A 10 -6.18 -7.85 -7.57
N ARG A 11 -7.18 -7.01 -7.85
CA ARG A 11 -7.57 -5.88 -7.00
C ARG A 11 -7.89 -6.30 -5.56
N HIS A 12 -8.60 -7.41 -5.38
CA HIS A 12 -8.96 -7.90 -4.06
C HIS A 12 -7.72 -8.36 -3.26
N SER A 13 -6.75 -9.00 -3.90
CA SER A 13 -5.51 -9.46 -3.25
C SER A 13 -4.64 -8.28 -2.83
N ALA A 14 -4.53 -7.25 -3.67
CA ALA A 14 -3.85 -6.01 -3.30
C ALA A 14 -4.51 -5.33 -2.10
N HIS A 15 -5.84 -5.29 -2.04
CA HIS A 15 -6.57 -4.77 -0.89
C HIS A 15 -6.34 -5.59 0.38
N ALA A 16 -6.33 -6.93 0.28
CA ALA A 16 -6.06 -7.80 1.41
C ALA A 16 -4.65 -7.59 1.95
N PHE A 17 -3.64 -7.47 1.08
CA PHE A 17 -2.27 -7.19 1.46
C PHE A 17 -2.11 -5.84 2.15
N LEU A 18 -2.66 -4.76 1.57
CA LEU A 18 -2.62 -3.42 2.17
C LEU A 18 -3.34 -3.38 3.53
N SER A 19 -4.48 -4.09 3.65
CA SER A 19 -5.20 -4.19 4.92
C SER A 19 -4.39 -4.99 5.95
N GLY A 20 -3.72 -6.05 5.53
CA GLY A 20 -2.81 -6.84 6.36
C GLY A 20 -1.65 -6.01 6.91
N LEU A 21 -0.99 -5.22 6.06
CA LEU A 21 0.07 -4.30 6.49
C LEU A 21 -0.44 -3.29 7.51
N ARG A 22 -1.62 -2.69 7.29
CA ARG A 22 -2.19 -1.73 8.25
C ARG A 22 -2.54 -2.38 9.58
N ASN A 23 -3.07 -3.60 9.57
CA ASN A 23 -3.37 -4.35 10.79
C ASN A 23 -2.09 -4.79 11.53
N ALA A 24 -1.01 -5.04 10.80
CA ALA A 24 0.30 -5.34 11.37
C ALA A 24 1.02 -4.07 11.91
N GLY A 25 0.38 -2.90 11.87
CA GLY A 25 0.91 -1.65 12.43
C GLY A 25 1.79 -0.85 11.48
N TYR A 26 1.90 -1.24 10.20
CA TYR A 26 2.64 -0.45 9.22
C TYR A 26 1.88 0.83 8.85
N VAL A 27 2.60 1.94 8.77
CA VAL A 27 2.04 3.21 8.28
C VAL A 27 2.14 3.24 6.77
N LEU A 28 0.96 3.20 6.12
CA LEU A 28 0.83 3.31 4.67
C LEU A 28 0.38 4.71 4.30
N GLU A 29 1.28 5.51 3.73
CA GLU A 29 0.91 6.76 3.09
C GLU A 29 0.33 6.50 1.70
N ARG A 30 -0.90 6.95 1.48
CA ARG A 30 -1.52 6.95 0.17
C ARG A 30 -1.26 8.29 -0.50
N ARG A 31 -0.42 8.31 -1.52
CA ARG A 31 -0.17 9.49 -2.36
C ARG A 31 -0.84 9.32 -3.72
N ALA A 32 -1.27 10.42 -4.32
CA ALA A 32 -1.63 10.42 -5.72
C ALA A 32 -0.36 10.22 -6.55
N ASP A 33 -0.45 9.40 -7.60
CA ASP A 33 0.64 9.22 -8.55
C ASP A 33 0.98 10.58 -9.19
N PRO A 34 2.23 11.06 -9.05
CA PRO A 34 2.61 12.39 -9.52
C PRO A 34 2.62 12.51 -11.05
N ALA A 35 2.65 11.40 -11.79
CA ALA A 35 2.68 11.39 -13.25
C ALA A 35 1.26 11.41 -13.86
N THR A 36 0.25 10.88 -13.16
CA THR A 36 -1.10 10.70 -13.71
C THR A 36 -2.21 11.32 -12.87
N GLY A 37 -1.96 11.62 -11.59
CA GLY A 37 -2.93 12.16 -10.62
C GLY A 37 -4.12 11.25 -10.30
N LYS A 38 -4.21 10.06 -10.91
CA LYS A 38 -5.38 9.17 -10.86
C LYS A 38 -5.12 7.87 -10.11
N ASP A 39 -3.92 7.30 -10.23
CA ASP A 39 -3.57 6.08 -9.52
C ASP A 39 -3.02 6.41 -8.12
N ALA A 40 -3.42 5.63 -7.11
CA ALA A 40 -2.89 5.78 -5.77
C ALA A 40 -1.59 4.96 -5.63
N VAL A 41 -0.51 5.63 -5.25
CA VAL A 41 0.75 5.03 -4.84
C VAL A 41 0.73 4.87 -3.32
N TYR A 42 1.06 3.68 -2.83
CA TYR A 42 1.13 3.39 -1.40
C TYR A 42 2.61 3.30 -1.02
N CYS A 43 3.05 4.13 -0.08
CA CYS A 43 4.40 4.12 0.46
C CYS A 43 4.34 3.66 1.91
N ILE A 44 5.16 2.66 2.26
CA ILE A 44 5.37 2.30 3.67
C ILE A 44 6.32 3.35 4.23
N THR A 45 5.86 4.15 5.19
CA THR A 45 6.64 5.27 5.75
C THR A 45 7.13 5.04 7.17
N ALA A 46 6.61 4.00 7.81
CA ALA A 46 7.12 3.51 9.07
C ALA A 46 6.84 2.01 9.17
N GLU A 47 7.83 1.27 9.64
CA GLU A 47 7.66 -0.09 10.14
C GLU A 47 6.92 -0.01 11.49
N PRO A 48 6.13 -1.04 11.86
CA PRO A 48 5.53 -1.07 13.17
C PRO A 48 6.64 -1.00 14.21
N GLU A 49 6.47 -0.12 15.20
CA GLU A 49 7.31 -0.13 16.39
C GLU A 49 7.16 -1.53 16.99
N ALA A 50 8.24 -2.32 16.94
CA ALA A 50 8.24 -3.65 17.50
C ALA A 50 8.05 -3.48 19.00
N VAL A 51 6.82 -3.67 19.47
CA VAL A 51 6.54 -3.76 20.89
C VAL A 51 7.09 -5.12 21.32
N GLU A 52 8.34 -5.13 21.75
CA GLU A 52 9.00 -6.27 22.42
C GLU A 52 8.34 -6.58 23.77
#